data_AF-A0A661YEX1-F1
#
_entry.id   AF-A0A661YEX1-F1
#
_cell.length_a   1.000
_cell.length_b   1.000
_cell.length_c   1.000
_cell.angle_alpha   90.00
_cell.angle_beta   90.00
_cell.angle_gamma   90.00
#
_symmetry.space_group_name_H-M   'P 1'
#
loop_
_entity.id
_entity.type
_entity.pdbx_description
1 polymer ?
#
loop_
_entity_poly.entity_id
_entity_poly.type
_entity_poly.pdbx_seq_one_letter_code
_entity_poly.pdbx_strand_id
1 'polypeptide(L)' 'FTGGLGSAVTKFKNEYGYRNKVTSLGIPDEFIRHGSIAELQRYCGFDVEGVKSHIRELLASK' A
#
# COMPACT_ATOMS: atom_id res chain seq x y z
N PHE A 1 6.71 1.55 7.01
CA PHE A 1 7.41 1.62 5.71
C PHE A 1 8.34 2.81 5.71
N THR A 2 9.65 2.54 5.67
CA THR A 2 10.67 3.58 5.62
C THR A 2 11.27 3.55 4.22
N GLY A 3 10.83 4.44 3.33
CA GLY A 3 11.28 4.50 1.93
C GLY A 3 10.25 3.99 0.91
N GLY A 4 10.67 3.88 -0.35
CA GLY A 4 9.81 3.49 -1.48
C GLY A 4 8.95 4.61 -2.07
N LEU A 5 8.09 4.25 -3.03
CA LEU A 5 7.25 5.20 -3.78
C LEU A 5 6.27 5.95 -2.86
N GLY A 6 5.60 5.25 -1.94
CA GLY A 6 4.63 5.87 -1.03
C GLY A 6 5.25 6.97 -0.14
N SER A 7 6.50 6.75 0.31
CA SER A 7 7.26 7.75 1.06
C SER A 7 7.61 8.96 0.20
N ALA A 8 8.06 8.74 -1.04
CA ALA A 8 8.38 9.83 -1.98
C ALA A 8 7.15 10.69 -2.31
N VAL A 9 6.00 10.06 -2.60
CA VAL A 9 4.74 10.77 -2.86
C VAL A 9 4.27 11.54 -1.63
N THR A 10 4.38 10.96 -0.43
CA THR A 10 3.99 11.63 0.81
C THR A 10 4.90 12.83 1.11
N LYS A 11 6.21 12.70 0.85
CA LYS A 11 7.17 13.81 1.00
C LYS A 11 6.85 14.94 0.04
N PHE A 12 6.65 14.63 -1.24
CA PHE A 12 6.21 15.60 -2.26
C PHE A 12 4.92 16.30 -1.83
N LYS A 13 3.91 15.52 -1.42
CA LYS A 13 2.63 16.06 -0.93
C LYS A 13 2.83 17.10 0.16
N ASN A 14 3.65 16.78 1.16
CA ASN A 14 3.92 17.66 2.30
C ASN A 14 4.72 18.90 1.91
N GLU A 15 5.70 18.77 1.02
CA GLU A 15 6.55 19.88 0.54
C GLU A 15 5.74 20.94 -0.20
N TYR A 16 4.75 20.53 -1.00
CA TYR A 16 3.87 21.44 -1.75
C TYR A 16 2.54 21.74 -1.04
N GLY A 17 2.37 21.34 0.23
CA GLY A 17 1.21 21.70 1.04
C GLY A 17 -0.11 21.02 0.66
N TYR A 18 -0.09 19.93 -0.10
CA TYR A 18 -1.28 19.15 -0.42
C TYR A 18 -1.82 18.43 0.83
N ARG A 19 -3.14 18.41 1.01
CA ARG A 19 -3.80 17.85 2.22
C ARG A 19 -4.49 16.51 2.02
N ASN A 20 -4.45 15.97 0.80
CA ASN A 20 -5.11 14.72 0.45
C ASN A 20 -4.60 13.55 1.32
N LYS A 21 -5.49 12.63 1.71
CA LYS A 21 -5.09 11.41 2.39
C LYS A 21 -4.34 10.51 1.39
N VAL A 22 -3.14 10.08 1.77
CA VAL A 22 -2.32 9.14 0.99
C VAL A 22 -2.19 7.89 1.85
N THR A 23 -2.55 6.75 1.27
CA THR A 23 -2.37 5.43 1.90
C THR A 23 -1.46 4.62 1.00
N SER A 24 -0.34 4.16 1.56
CA SER A 24 0.63 3.35 0.85
C SER A 24 0.28 1.88 1.01
N LEU A 25 0.09 1.19 -0.11
CA LEU A 25 0.07 -0.27 -0.16
C LEU A 25 1.47 -0.74 -0.52
N GLY A 26 2.05 -1.62 0.29
CA GLY A 26 3.44 -2.01 0.21
C GLY A 26 3.67 -3.41 0.73
N ILE A 27 4.81 -3.99 0.37
CA ILE A 27 5.24 -5.29 0.88
C ILE A 27 5.53 -5.14 2.38
N PRO A 28 5.06 -6.06 3.24
CA PRO A 28 5.33 -6.02 4.67
C PRO A 28 6.83 -6.05 4.96
N ASP A 29 7.24 -5.44 6.07
CA ASP A 29 8.63 -5.38 6.50
C ASP A 29 9.06 -6.69 7.18
N GLU A 30 8.97 -7.78 6.43
CA GLU A 30 9.26 -9.13 6.88
C GLU A 30 9.79 -9.99 5.74
N PHE A 31 10.40 -11.12 6.08
CA PHE A 31 10.90 -12.04 5.08
C PHE A 31 9.75 -12.85 4.47
N ILE A 32 9.54 -12.71 3.17
CA ILE A 32 8.52 -13.45 2.43
C ILE A 32 9.08 -14.78 1.95
N ARG A 33 8.35 -15.87 2.24
CA ARG A 33 8.74 -17.23 1.84
C ARG A 33 8.62 -17.43 0.34
N HIS A 34 9.33 -18.41 -0.19
CA HIS A 34 9.19 -18.80 -1.59
C HIS A 34 7.77 -19.31 -1.88
N GLY A 35 7.23 -18.90 -3.03
CA GLY A 35 5.90 -19.25 -3.48
C GLY A 35 5.69 -18.77 -4.92
N SER A 36 4.57 -19.14 -5.51
CA SER A 36 4.19 -18.62 -6.82
C SER A 36 3.85 -17.14 -6.75
N ILE A 37 3.98 -16.42 -7.86
CA ILE A 37 3.66 -14.98 -7.93
C ILE A 37 2.24 -14.70 -7.42
N ALA A 38 1.28 -15.56 -7.77
CA ALA A 38 -0.11 -15.41 -7.35
C ALA A 38 -0.28 -15.54 -5.82
N GLU A 39 0.40 -16.49 -5.19
CA GLU A 39 0.39 -16.66 -3.73
C GLU A 39 1.03 -15.47 -3.03
N LEU A 40 2.16 -14.98 -3.55
CA LEU A 40 2.87 -13.83 -2.98
C LEU A 40 2.06 -12.54 -3.14
N GLN A 41 1.41 -12.34 -4.29
CA GLN A 41 0.52 -11.20 -4.50
C GLN A 41 -0.66 -11.23 -3.53
N ARG A 42 -1.31 -12.40 -3.37
CA ARG A 42 -2.40 -12.57 -2.40
C ARG A 42 -1.93 -12.37 -0.97
N TYR A 43 -0.76 -12.90 -0.61
CA TYR A 43 -0.16 -12.74 0.71
C TYR A 43 0.05 -11.26 1.06
N CYS A 44 0.56 -10.49 0.10
CA CYS A 44 0.77 -9.05 0.26
C CYS A 44 -0.48 -8.19 0.04
N GLY A 45 -1.66 -8.78 -0.25
CA GLY A 45 -2.90 -8.04 -0.53
C GLY A 45 -2.91 -7.28 -1.86
N PHE A 46 -2.06 -7.67 -2.81
CA PHE A 46 -1.97 -7.11 -4.16
C PHE A 46 -2.80 -7.86 -5.20
N ASP A 47 -3.55 -8.88 -4.78
CA ASP A 47 -4.55 -9.51 -5.63
C ASP A 47 -5.82 -8.65 -5.72
N VAL A 48 -6.72 -9.01 -6.63
CA VAL A 48 -7.95 -8.26 -6.89
C VAL A 48 -8.79 -8.08 -5.62
N GLU A 49 -8.88 -9.11 -4.78
CA GLU A 49 -9.68 -9.05 -3.55
C GLU A 49 -8.99 -8.24 -2.44
N GLY A 50 -7.65 -8.33 -2.31
CA GLY A 50 -6.88 -7.49 -1.40
C GLY A 50 -7.01 -6.00 -1.73
N VAL A 51 -6.84 -5.63 -3.00
CA VAL A 51 -6.99 -4.23 -3.46
C VAL A 51 -8.41 -3.72 -3.24
N LYS A 52 -9.44 -4.50 -3.56
CA LYS A 52 -10.84 -4.13 -3.29
C LYS A 52 -11.08 -3.89 -1.80
N SER A 53 -10.53 -4.74 -0.94
CA SER A 53 -10.68 -4.62 0.52
C SER A 53 -10.05 -3.34 1.04
N HIS A 54 -8.83 -3.01 0.60
CA HIS A 54 -8.17 -1.75 0.95
C HIS A 54 -8.92 -0.51 0.46
N ILE A 55 -9.50 -0.56 -0.74
CA ILE A 55 -10.35 0.53 -1.24
C ILE A 55 -11.59 0.70 -0.35
N ARG A 56 -12.25 -0.40 0.04
CA ARG A 56 -13.41 -0.35 0.93
C ARG A 56 -13.05 0.23 2.30
N GLU A 57 -11.94 -0.19 2.89
CA GLU A 57 -11.42 0.36 4.15
C GLU A 57 -11.17 1.87 4.04
N LEU A 58 -10.58 2.33 2.93
CA LEU A 58 -10.35 3.75 2.69
C LEU A 58 -11.63 4.56 2.58
N LEU A 59 -12.65 4.01 1.92
CA LEU A 59 -13.96 4.64 1.79
C LEU A 59 -14.75 4.62 3.11
N ALA A 60 -14.61 3.57 3.92
CA ALA A 60 -15.25 3.44 5.23
C ALA A 60 -14.61 4.34 6.29
N SER A 61 -13.33 4.67 6.14
CA SER A 61 -12.58 5.59 7.02
C SER A 61 -12.90 7.08 6.79
N LYS A 62 -14.13 7.38 6.35
CA LYS A 62 -14.64 8.74 6.09
C LYS A 62 -15.33 9.32 7.32
#